data_AF-A0A0P7JMC5-F1
#
_entry.id   AF-A0A0P7JMC5-F1
#
_cell.length_a   1.000
_cell.length_b   1.000
_cell.length_c   1.000
_cell.angle_alpha   90.00
_cell.angle_beta   90.00
_cell.angle_gamma   90.00
#
_symmetry.space_group_name_H-M   'P 1'
#
loop_
_entity.id
_entity.type
_entity.pdbx_description
1 polymer ?
#
loop_
_entity_poly.entity_id
_entity_poly.type
_entity_poly.pdbx_seq_one_letter_code
_entity_poly.pdbx_strand_id
1 'polypeptide(L)'
;MLPFLIFAIVLSQGKGTFLIAGFNTMSQEEKEKYNEIALAKFMGKMMYGYCFCVLLWVLNELFHTQWLFSVGLVLFIVLTIFLMIYMNTGNRFKR
;
A
#
# COMPACT_ATOMS: atom_id res chain seq x y z
N MET A 1 11.75 5.87 -3.67
CA MET A 1 11.96 4.44 -3.36
C MET A 1 12.28 4.21 -1.90
N LEU A 2 13.45 4.63 -1.41
CA LEU A 2 13.90 4.38 -0.02
C LEU A 2 12.91 4.79 1.09
N PRO A 3 12.31 6.00 1.12
CA PRO A 3 11.35 6.36 2.18
C PRO A 3 10.10 5.46 2.17
N PHE A 4 9.62 5.08 0.99
CA PHE A 4 8.47 4.18 0.86
C PHE A 4 8.78 2.76 1.33
N LEU A 5 10.02 2.28 1.13
CA LEU A 5 10.46 1.00 1.69
C LEU A 5 10.51 1.04 3.22
N ILE A 6 10.99 2.14 3.81
CA ILE A 6 10.97 2.32 5.28
C ILE A 6 9.51 2.25 5.78
N PHE A 7 8.59 2.98 5.14
CA PHE A 7 7.17 2.91 5.50
C PHE A 7 6.59 1.51 5.32
N ALA A 8 6.91 0.80 4.23
CA ALA A 8 6.46 -0.56 4.00
C ALA A 8 6.92 -1.51 5.14
N ILE A 9 8.17 -1.37 5.59
CA ILE A 9 8.72 -2.16 6.70
C ILE A 9 7.99 -1.85 8.00
N VAL A 10 7.84 -0.56 8.35
CA VAL A 10 7.15 -0.13 9.59
C VAL A 10 5.70 -0.63 9.61
N LEU A 11 4.97 -0.46 8.50
CA LEU A 11 3.59 -0.94 8.35
C LEU A 11 3.49 -2.47 8.45
N SER A 12 4.45 -3.20 7.88
CA SER A 12 4.48 -4.66 7.92
C SER A 12 4.73 -5.23 9.32
N GLN A 13 5.29 -4.44 10.24
CA GLN A 13 5.39 -4.79 11.66
C GLN A 13 4.07 -4.56 12.42
N GLY A 14 3.01 -4.08 11.76
CA GLY A 14 1.75 -3.72 12.40
C GLY A 14 1.77 -2.33 13.06
N LYS A 15 2.73 -1.47 12.70
CA LYS A 15 2.91 -0.12 13.25
C LYS A 15 2.63 0.94 12.18
N GLY A 16 2.52 2.21 12.56
CA GLY A 16 2.49 3.31 11.59
C GLY A 16 1.14 3.57 10.92
N THR A 17 0.03 3.14 11.50
CA THR A 17 -1.34 3.44 11.04
C THR A 17 -1.67 4.93 10.99
N PHE A 18 -0.95 5.77 11.74
CA PHE A 18 -1.03 7.23 11.61
C PHE A 18 -0.66 7.73 10.20
N LEU A 19 0.09 6.94 9.41
CA LEU A 19 0.41 7.23 8.00
C LEU A 19 -0.77 6.93 7.06
N ILE A 20 -1.77 6.19 7.51
CA ILE A 20 -2.95 5.83 6.73
C ILE A 20 -3.95 6.96 6.89
N ALA A 21 -3.98 7.91 5.94
CA ALA A 21 -4.79 9.11 6.02
C ALA A 21 -6.25 8.84 6.41
N GLY A 22 -6.91 7.89 5.73
CA GLY A 22 -8.30 7.53 6.02
C GLY A 22 -8.53 6.97 7.43
N PHE A 23 -7.55 6.27 8.00
CA PHE A 23 -7.61 5.82 9.39
C PHE A 23 -7.33 6.98 10.35
N ASN A 24 -6.31 7.80 10.05
CA ASN A 24 -5.90 8.90 10.90
C ASN A 24 -7.00 9.97 11.07
N THR A 25 -7.83 10.19 10.04
CA THR A 25 -8.97 11.12 10.04
C THR A 25 -10.21 10.61 10.76
N MET A 26 -10.30 9.32 11.09
CA MET A 26 -11.43 8.76 11.84
C MET A 26 -11.44 9.27 13.29
N SER A 27 -12.63 9.34 13.89
CA SER A 27 -12.76 9.58 15.33
C SER A 27 -12.14 8.43 16.12
N GLN A 28 -11.80 8.67 17.39
CA GLN A 28 -11.24 7.61 18.24
C GLN A 28 -12.19 6.41 18.39
N GLU A 29 -13.49 6.68 18.56
CA GLU A 29 -14.54 5.65 18.62
C GLU A 29 -14.64 4.83 17.32
N GLU A 30 -14.40 5.45 16.16
CA GLU A 30 -14.37 4.73 14.89
C GLU A 30 -13.11 3.88 14.74
N LYS A 31 -11.94 4.40 15.13
CA LYS A 31 -10.67 3.65 15.09
C LYS A 31 -10.74 2.36 15.90
N GLU A 32 -11.40 2.38 17.05
CA GLU A 32 -11.55 1.21 17.94
C GLU A 32 -12.31 0.05 17.29
N LYS A 33 -13.14 0.33 16.28
CA LYS A 33 -13.88 -0.70 15.51
C LYS A 33 -12.98 -1.48 14.56
N TYR A 34 -11.73 -1.06 14.35
CA TYR A 34 -10.80 -1.68 13.41
C TYR A 34 -9.72 -2.51 14.10
N ASN A 35 -9.29 -3.56 13.41
CA ASN A 35 -8.06 -4.28 13.70
C ASN A 35 -6.88 -3.50 13.07
N GLU A 36 -6.35 -2.58 13.86
CA GLU A 36 -5.26 -1.69 13.48
C GLU A 36 -4.01 -2.44 12.99
N ILE A 37 -3.64 -3.53 13.65
CA ILE A 37 -2.46 -4.34 13.31
C ILE A 37 -2.66 -5.01 11.94
N ALA A 38 -3.84 -5.58 11.69
CA ALA A 38 -4.14 -6.21 10.41
C ALA A 38 -4.17 -5.19 9.27
N LEU A 39 -4.75 -4.01 9.52
CA LEU A 39 -4.79 -2.90 8.58
C LEU A 39 -3.37 -2.41 8.23
N ALA A 40 -2.53 -2.15 9.23
CA ALA A 40 -1.13 -1.75 9.02
C ALA A 40 -0.37 -2.79 8.18
N LYS A 41 -0.45 -4.07 8.56
CA LYS A 41 0.23 -5.16 7.84
C LYS A 41 -0.23 -5.26 6.39
N PHE A 42 -1.53 -5.08 6.13
CA PHE A 42 -2.06 -5.07 4.76
C PHE A 42 -1.54 -3.87 3.96
N MET A 43 -1.58 -2.66 4.53
CA MET A 43 -1.03 -1.47 3.88
C MET A 43 0.47 -1.58 3.60
N GLY A 44 1.23 -2.26 4.47
CA GLY A 44 2.63 -2.59 4.24
C GLY A 44 2.85 -3.45 2.99
N LYS A 45 2.04 -4.50 2.80
CA LYS A 45 2.08 -5.34 1.58
C LYS A 45 1.78 -4.53 0.31
N MET A 46 0.79 -3.64 0.38
CA MET A 46 0.47 -2.77 -0.74
C MET A 46 1.60 -1.80 -1.06
N MET A 47 2.24 -1.24 -0.04
CA MET A 47 3.40 -0.36 -0.19
C MET A 47 4.59 -1.07 -0.85
N TYR A 48 4.84 -2.34 -0.52
CA TYR A 48 5.83 -3.16 -1.24
C TYR A 48 5.46 -3.34 -2.72
N GLY A 49 4.19 -3.58 -3.03
CA GLY A 49 3.70 -3.64 -4.40
C GLY A 49 3.97 -2.36 -5.19
N TYR A 50 3.71 -1.19 -4.59
CA TYR A 50 4.04 0.09 -5.21
C TYR A 50 5.54 0.33 -5.35
N CYS A 51 6.35 -0.07 -4.37
CA CYS A 51 7.81 -0.01 -4.50
C CYS A 51 8.30 -0.88 -5.66
N PHE A 52 7.71 -2.05 -5.87
CA PHE A 52 8.03 -2.90 -7.03
C PHE A 52 7.63 -2.25 -8.36
N CYS A 53 6.46 -1.60 -8.44
CA CYS A 53 6.07 -0.85 -9.65
C CYS A 53 7.09 0.26 -9.98
N VAL A 54 7.52 1.03 -8.97
CA VAL A 54 8.54 2.07 -9.17
C VAL A 54 9.91 1.46 -9.50
N LEU A 55 10.25 0.29 -8.96
CA LEU A 55 11.46 -0.44 -9.37
C LEU A 55 11.43 -0.76 -10.87
N LEU A 56 10.30 -1.24 -11.42
CA LEU A 56 10.17 -1.50 -12.85
C LEU A 56 10.40 -0.24 -13.69
N TRP A 57 9.96 0.93 -13.22
CA TRP A 57 10.22 2.20 -13.90
C TRP A 57 11.69 2.62 -13.82
N VAL A 58 12.36 2.39 -12.68
CA VAL A 58 13.82 2.62 -12.60
C VAL A 58 14.57 1.68 -13.56
N LEU A 59 14.17 0.41 -13.65
CA LEU A 59 14.77 -0.55 -14.58
C LEU A 59 14.48 -0.18 -16.04
N ASN A 60 13.29 0.36 -16.35
CA ASN A 60 12.96 0.91 -17.67
C ASN A 60 14.00 1.96 -18.10
N GLU A 61 14.31 2.92 -17.22
CA GLU A 61 15.29 3.97 -17.50
C GLU A 61 16.70 3.41 -17.64
N LEU A 62 17.10 2.48 -16.77
CA LEU A 62 18.45 1.90 -16.78
C LEU A 62 18.74 1.02 -18.00
N PHE A 63 17.75 0.28 -18.49
CA PHE A 63 17.91 -0.65 -19.60
C PHE A 63 17.32 -0.13 -20.93
N HIS A 64 16.74 1.08 -20.92
CA HIS A 64 16.03 1.69 -22.05
C HIS A 64 14.90 0.82 -22.62
N THR A 65 14.25 0.03 -21.76
CA THR A 65 13.30 -1.01 -22.15
C THR A 65 11.85 -0.57 -21.95
N GLN A 66 11.28 0.11 -22.96
CA GLN A 66 9.98 0.80 -22.90
C GLN A 66 8.80 -0.04 -22.35
N TRP A 67 8.81 -1.36 -22.51
CA TRP A 67 7.71 -2.22 -22.03
C TRP A 67 7.66 -2.33 -20.51
N LEU A 68 8.79 -2.15 -19.80
CA LEU A 68 8.84 -2.19 -18.33
C LEU A 68 8.01 -1.06 -17.72
N PHE A 69 8.01 0.12 -18.35
CA PHE A 69 7.15 1.22 -17.93
C PHE A 69 5.67 0.83 -18.00
N SER A 70 5.22 0.29 -19.14
CA SER A 70 3.84 -0.13 -19.35
C SER A 70 3.41 -1.21 -18.35
N VAL A 71 4.26 -2.21 -18.09
CA VAL A 71 3.98 -3.26 -17.09
C VAL A 71 3.87 -2.67 -15.69
N GLY A 72 4.80 -1.79 -15.30
CA GLY A 72 4.74 -1.10 -14.02
C GLY A 72 3.49 -0.25 -13.84
N LEU A 73 3.04 0.43 -14.90
CA LEU A 73 1.84 1.25 -14.89
C LEU A 73 0.56 0.40 -14.75
N VAL A 74 0.43 -0.67 -15.55
CA VAL A 74 -0.72 -1.59 -15.45
C VAL A 74 -0.79 -2.21 -14.07
N LEU A 75 0.34 -2.69 -13.54
CA LEU A 75 0.41 -3.28 -12.21
C LEU A 75 0.03 -2.27 -11.11
N PHE A 76 0.49 -1.02 -11.21
CA PHE A 76 0.15 0.04 -10.27
C PHE A 76 -1.36 0.30 -10.23
N ILE A 77 -2.00 0.39 -11.40
CA ILE A 77 -3.45 0.60 -11.51
C ILE A 77 -4.21 -0.58 -10.91
N VAL A 78 -3.84 -1.82 -11.26
CA VAL A 78 -4.47 -3.04 -10.73
C VAL A 78 -4.35 -3.11 -9.20
N LEU A 79 -3.16 -2.84 -8.65
CA LEU A 79 -2.95 -2.80 -7.20
C LEU A 79 -3.80 -1.73 -6.52
N THR A 80 -3.95 -0.56 -7.14
CA THR A 80 -4.76 0.54 -6.61
C THR A 80 -6.25 0.18 -6.59
N ILE A 81 -6.77 -0.39 -7.68
CA ILE A 81 -8.16 -0.87 -7.75
C ILE A 81 -8.39 -2.00 -6.74
N PHE A 82 -7.48 -2.97 -6.68
CA PHE A 82 -7.52 -4.06 -5.72
C PHE A 82 -7.56 -3.53 -4.28
N LEU A 83 -6.68 -2.57 -3.94
CA LEU A 83 -6.64 -1.92 -2.63
C LEU A 83 -7.99 -1.33 -2.26
N MET A 84 -8.56 -0.51 -3.15
CA MET A 84 -9.86 0.14 -2.92
C MET A 84 -10.97 -0.89 -2.72
N ILE A 85 -11.06 -1.92 -3.56
CA ILE A 85 -12.08 -2.95 -3.43
C ILE A 85 -11.88 -3.73 -2.12
N TYR A 86 -10.65 -4.18 -1.84
CA TYR A 86 -10.35 -5.02 -0.69
C TYR A 86 -10.64 -4.31 0.63
N MET A 87 -10.30 -3.01 0.75
CA MET A 87 -10.54 -2.23 1.96
C MET A 87 -12.02 -1.92 2.19
N ASN A 88 -12.78 -1.68 1.12
CA ASN A 88 -14.16 -1.23 1.23
C ASN A 88 -15.20 -2.37 1.21
N THR A 89 -14.79 -3.61 0.94
CA THR A 89 -15.71 -4.76 0.86
C THR A 89 -15.50 -5.73 2.02
N GLY A 90 -16.61 -6.27 2.55
CA GLY A 90 -16.57 -7.42 3.47
C GLY A 90 -16.06 -7.12 4.89
N ASN A 91 -16.02 -5.85 5.31
CA ASN A 91 -15.62 -5.44 6.67
C ASN A 91 -14.26 -6.06 7.14
N ARG A 92 -13.32 -6.31 6.21
CA ARG A 92 -12.14 -7.18 6.45
C ARG A 92 -11.20 -6.74 7.56
N PHE A 93 -11.24 -5.45 7.90
CA PHE A 93 -10.42 -4.86 8.94
C PHE A 93 -11.22 -4.41 10.15
N LYS A 94 -12.53 -4.68 10.21
CA LYS A 94 -13.31 -4.47 11.44
C LYS A 94 -12.99 -5.59 12.44
N ARG A 95 -13.13 -5.27 13.73
CA ARG A 95 -13.04 -6.25 14.82
C ARG A 95 -14.30 -7.10 14.88
#